data_AF-W7QLT5-F1
#
_entry.id   AF-W7QLT5-F1
#
_cell.length_a   1.000
_cell.length_b   1.000
_cell.length_c   1.000
_cell.angle_alpha   90.00
_cell.angle_beta   90.00
_cell.angle_gamma   90.00
#
_symmetry.space_group_name_H-M   'P 1'
#
loop_
_entity.id
_entity.type
_entity.pdbx_description
1 polymer ?
#
loop_
_entity_poly.entity_id
_entity_poly.type
_entity_poly.pdbx_seq_one_letter_code
_entity_poly.pdbx_strand_id
1 'polypeptide(L)'
;MKLIRTLGIAIPLMLSSYQASSGVCSNSGSKLHAGYINGMITTLDRALNNSEALSNSIMPQLEGAGHSTKWVLHYNNDEAILDQVEQLIDQKTSDQASKFVLMLQSFTSDMESMSGEMIGENSTFGENLRATIADFYLEFSEDLQSILMSLANKSNSHWANDEDLYSMLTFLKNDIDSECYKVLLLPHSQGNFYANALYQALYGLSSNGYNISDFKLIGQLSLGAPTSAIGGGLTPIKDEDSITAILSHKDDIILNLMSGLGLSVSEQTVDTPTSDLSAHGLIETFLRVPEIEARMHETALKIANELEPMPLYQYSVASSAMQSAGHNDFDEVLDIKFPAGEEYRYYNVPLSVYESMRSAPSVGAYFNKNIRNDYYYIRFK
;
A
#
# COMPACT_ATOMS: atom_id res chain seq x y z
N MET A 1 -4.09 -35.41 50.78
CA MET A 1 -3.67 -35.31 49.37
C MET A 1 -3.18 -33.90 49.11
N LYS A 2 -2.01 -33.75 48.49
CA LYS A 2 -1.12 -32.56 48.54
C LYS A 2 -1.74 -31.29 47.92
N LEU A 3 -1.60 -30.16 48.64
CA LEU A 3 -1.65 -28.82 48.08
C LEU A 3 -0.40 -28.60 47.20
N ILE A 4 -0.59 -28.22 45.93
CA ILE A 4 0.46 -27.65 45.10
C ILE A 4 0.27 -26.12 45.14
N ARG A 5 1.16 -25.44 45.87
CA ARG A 5 1.35 -23.99 45.79
C ARG A 5 2.19 -23.71 44.53
N THR A 6 1.58 -23.15 43.51
CA THR A 6 2.30 -22.62 42.35
C THR A 6 3.00 -21.33 42.77
N LEU A 7 4.34 -21.36 42.86
CA LEU A 7 5.15 -20.16 42.96
C LEU A 7 5.00 -19.37 41.64
N GLY A 8 4.41 -18.20 41.71
CA GLY A 8 4.49 -17.21 40.63
C GLY A 8 5.89 -16.63 40.60
N ILE A 9 6.73 -17.11 39.68
CA ILE A 9 7.99 -16.46 39.32
C ILE A 9 7.60 -15.27 38.44
N ALA A 10 7.69 -14.06 38.99
CA ALA A 10 7.63 -12.84 38.19
C ALA A 10 8.88 -12.80 37.31
N ILE A 11 8.74 -13.17 36.04
CA ILE A 11 9.76 -12.93 35.03
C ILE A 11 9.72 -11.43 34.76
N PRO A 12 10.80 -10.67 35.05
CA PRO A 12 10.82 -9.27 34.65
C PRO A 12 10.78 -9.22 33.13
N LEU A 13 9.72 -8.62 32.56
CA LEU A 13 9.72 -8.20 31.18
C LEU A 13 10.87 -7.19 31.02
N MET A 14 12.01 -7.67 30.56
CA MET A 14 13.04 -6.83 29.98
C MET A 14 12.44 -6.26 28.69
N LEU A 15 11.88 -5.06 28.76
CA LEU A 15 11.70 -4.20 27.60
C LEU A 15 13.10 -3.85 27.10
N SER A 16 13.73 -4.75 26.35
CA SER A 16 14.86 -4.37 25.53
C SER A 16 14.32 -3.45 24.45
N SER A 17 14.59 -2.16 24.56
CA SER A 17 14.45 -1.23 23.45
C SER A 17 15.38 -1.75 22.35
N TYR A 18 14.83 -2.47 21.38
CA TYR A 18 15.56 -2.88 20.19
C TYR A 18 15.82 -1.60 19.40
N GLN A 19 16.92 -0.93 19.69
CA GLN A 19 17.45 0.10 18.81
C GLN A 19 17.95 -0.67 17.59
N ALA A 20 17.25 -0.53 16.47
CA ALA A 20 17.80 -0.91 15.17
C ALA A 20 19.23 -0.34 15.13
N SER A 21 20.22 -1.20 14.92
CA SER A 21 21.61 -0.75 14.93
C SER A 21 21.74 0.39 13.93
N SER A 22 22.40 1.48 14.30
CA SER A 22 22.43 2.73 13.54
C SER A 22 22.95 2.58 12.09
N GLY A 23 23.53 1.42 11.74
CA GLY A 23 23.93 1.06 10.38
C GLY A 23 22.82 0.48 9.49
N VAL A 24 21.81 -0.22 10.02
CA VAL A 24 20.83 -0.95 9.17
C VAL A 24 19.89 0.01 8.44
N CYS A 25 19.47 1.07 9.11
CA CYS A 25 18.61 2.11 8.53
C CYS A 25 19.41 3.29 7.94
N SER A 26 20.72 3.12 7.75
CA SER A 26 21.47 4.07 6.92
C SER A 26 20.90 4.06 5.50
N ASN A 27 20.77 5.25 4.90
CA ASN A 27 20.16 5.44 3.58
C ASN A 27 18.74 4.87 3.44
N SER A 28 17.96 4.82 4.54
CA SER A 28 16.55 4.38 4.50
C SER A 28 15.69 5.13 3.47
N GLY A 29 16.12 6.33 3.08
CA GLY A 29 15.44 7.15 2.08
C GLY A 29 15.46 6.60 0.68
N SER A 30 16.59 6.03 0.26
CA SER A 30 16.67 5.39 -1.05
C SER A 30 16.05 3.99 -1.04
N LYS A 31 15.83 3.36 0.13
CA LYS A 31 15.32 1.99 0.21
C LYS A 31 13.83 1.96 -0.07
N LEU A 32 13.45 1.29 -1.16
CA LEU A 32 12.05 1.17 -1.58
C LEU A 32 11.65 -0.29 -1.77
N HIS A 33 10.63 -0.74 -1.05
CA HIS A 33 9.92 -1.97 -1.36
C HIS A 33 8.87 -1.64 -2.42
N ALA A 34 8.94 -2.25 -3.59
CA ALA A 34 7.90 -2.16 -4.62
C ALA A 34 7.19 -3.52 -4.74
N GLY A 35 5.91 -3.55 -4.38
CA GLY A 35 5.14 -4.79 -4.20
C GLY A 35 3.97 -4.91 -5.18
N TYR A 36 3.99 -5.90 -6.07
CA TYR A 36 2.83 -6.23 -6.91
C TYR A 36 1.87 -7.15 -6.16
N ILE A 37 0.58 -6.79 -6.13
CA ILE A 37 -0.50 -7.60 -5.55
C ILE A 37 -1.43 -7.99 -6.69
N ASN A 38 -1.55 -9.29 -6.98
CA ASN A 38 -2.39 -9.77 -8.07
C ASN A 38 -3.89 -9.60 -7.78
N GLY A 39 -4.67 -9.54 -8.87
CA GLY A 39 -6.12 -9.71 -8.78
C GLY A 39 -6.50 -11.12 -8.35
N MET A 40 -7.73 -11.28 -7.84
CA MET A 40 -8.28 -12.61 -7.55
C MET A 40 -8.32 -13.48 -8.81
N ILE A 41 -8.35 -14.80 -8.62
CA ILE A 41 -8.47 -15.78 -9.71
C ILE A 41 -7.31 -15.66 -10.73
N THR A 42 -6.15 -15.20 -10.27
CA THR A 42 -4.91 -15.20 -11.04
C THR A 42 -4.11 -16.42 -10.62
N THR A 43 -3.85 -17.36 -11.55
CA THR A 43 -2.96 -18.49 -11.26
C THR A 43 -1.56 -18.01 -10.91
N LEU A 44 -0.82 -18.78 -10.12
CA LEU A 44 0.57 -18.44 -9.75
C LEU A 44 1.43 -18.13 -10.98
N ASP A 45 1.33 -18.93 -12.05
CA ASP A 45 2.08 -18.69 -13.29
C ASP A 45 1.75 -17.32 -13.93
N ARG A 46 0.46 -16.95 -13.95
CA ARG A 46 0.04 -15.63 -14.43
C ARG A 46 0.50 -14.52 -13.50
N ALA A 47 0.44 -14.71 -12.19
CA ALA A 47 0.88 -13.73 -11.21
C ALA A 47 2.39 -13.49 -11.31
N LEU A 48 3.18 -14.54 -11.52
CA LEU A 48 4.62 -14.46 -11.77
C LEU A 48 4.92 -13.72 -13.08
N ASN A 49 4.26 -14.08 -14.18
CA ASN A 49 4.44 -13.40 -15.47
C ASN A 49 4.05 -11.92 -15.40
N ASN A 50 2.94 -11.60 -14.72
CA ASN A 50 2.51 -10.23 -14.46
C ASN A 50 3.53 -9.47 -13.60
N SER A 51 4.04 -10.09 -12.54
CA SER A 51 5.04 -9.50 -11.65
C SER A 51 6.34 -9.20 -12.39
N GLU A 52 6.82 -10.14 -13.21
CA GLU A 52 8.02 -9.97 -14.03
C GLU A 52 7.84 -8.88 -15.10
N ALA A 53 6.70 -8.85 -15.79
CA ALA A 53 6.43 -7.81 -16.77
C ALA A 53 6.38 -6.42 -16.12
N LEU A 54 5.72 -6.30 -14.97
CA LEU A 54 5.60 -5.04 -14.24
C LEU A 54 6.94 -4.59 -13.65
N SER A 55 7.75 -5.52 -13.11
CA SER A 55 9.07 -5.21 -12.55
C SER A 55 10.03 -4.71 -13.64
N ASN A 56 10.07 -5.39 -14.79
CA ASN A 56 10.89 -5.00 -15.93
C ASN A 56 10.53 -3.62 -16.49
N SER A 57 9.26 -3.23 -16.35
CA SER A 57 8.75 -1.92 -16.80
C SER A 57 9.04 -0.80 -15.78
N ILE A 58 8.77 -1.02 -14.49
CA ILE A 58 8.81 0.03 -13.46
C ILE A 58 10.19 0.18 -12.79
N MET A 59 10.89 -0.92 -12.47
CA MET A 59 12.14 -0.86 -11.72
C MET A 59 13.19 0.06 -12.36
N PRO A 60 13.40 0.07 -13.69
CA PRO A 60 14.36 0.97 -14.31
C PRO A 60 14.06 2.46 -14.05
N GLN A 61 12.79 2.83 -13.92
CA GLN A 61 12.37 4.20 -13.64
C GLN A 61 12.68 4.58 -12.19
N LEU A 62 12.38 3.68 -11.25
CA LEU A 62 12.65 3.88 -9.82
C LEU A 62 14.16 3.92 -9.52
N GLU A 63 14.91 2.95 -10.04
CA GLU A 63 16.36 2.88 -9.87
C GLU A 63 17.09 4.01 -10.60
N GLY A 64 16.60 4.43 -11.77
CA GLY A 64 17.11 5.59 -12.50
C GLY A 64 16.95 6.90 -11.71
N ALA A 65 15.96 6.98 -10.82
CA ALA A 65 15.78 8.09 -9.88
C ALA A 65 16.54 7.91 -8.55
N GLY A 66 17.32 6.83 -8.41
CA GLY A 66 18.17 6.57 -7.25
C GLY A 66 17.52 5.74 -6.13
N HIS A 67 16.31 5.21 -6.33
CA HIS A 67 15.69 4.27 -5.39
C HIS A 67 16.35 2.90 -5.48
N SER A 68 16.91 2.43 -4.37
CA SER A 68 17.34 1.04 -4.18
C SER A 68 16.10 0.16 -3.99
N THR A 69 15.60 -0.38 -5.10
CA THR A 69 14.29 -1.04 -5.15
C THR A 69 14.38 -2.54 -4.87
N LYS A 70 13.61 -3.02 -3.89
CA LYS A 70 13.32 -4.44 -3.64
C LYS A 70 11.96 -4.76 -4.25
N TRP A 71 11.93 -5.56 -5.32
CA TRP A 71 10.70 -6.02 -5.94
C TRP A 71 10.15 -7.27 -5.25
N VAL A 72 8.85 -7.29 -4.96
CA VAL A 72 8.17 -8.42 -4.32
C VAL A 72 6.83 -8.71 -4.99
N LEU A 73 6.58 -9.98 -5.32
CA LEU A 73 5.23 -10.47 -5.62
C LEU A 73 4.54 -10.83 -4.30
N HIS A 74 3.47 -10.12 -3.99
CA HIS A 74 2.53 -10.47 -2.94
C HIS A 74 1.41 -11.30 -3.57
N TYR A 75 1.68 -12.60 -3.70
CA TYR A 75 0.72 -13.51 -4.31
C TYR A 75 -0.45 -13.76 -3.36
N ASN A 76 -1.65 -13.46 -3.82
CA ASN A 76 -2.90 -13.88 -3.18
C ASN A 76 -3.48 -15.07 -3.94
N ASN A 77 -3.42 -16.23 -3.30
CA ASN A 77 -4.00 -17.49 -3.73
C ASN A 77 -5.34 -17.76 -3.03
N ASP A 78 -5.55 -17.17 -1.85
CA ASP A 78 -6.62 -17.53 -0.94
C ASP A 78 -7.95 -16.89 -1.35
N GLU A 79 -8.90 -17.77 -1.66
CA GLU A 79 -10.30 -17.45 -1.88
C GLU A 79 -11.03 -17.31 -0.54
N ALA A 80 -10.38 -17.39 0.64
CA ALA A 80 -11.03 -17.30 1.95
C ALA A 80 -11.90 -16.05 2.16
N ILE A 81 -11.55 -14.91 1.53
CA ILE A 81 -12.42 -13.72 1.52
C ILE A 81 -13.70 -14.00 0.72
N LEU A 82 -13.59 -14.71 -0.41
CA LEU A 82 -14.74 -15.24 -1.14
C LEU A 82 -15.47 -16.33 -0.37
N ASP A 83 -14.81 -17.26 0.31
CA ASP A 83 -15.45 -18.32 1.11
C ASP A 83 -16.20 -17.75 2.32
N GLN A 84 -15.72 -16.64 2.91
CA GLN A 84 -16.40 -15.96 4.01
C GLN A 84 -17.54 -15.08 3.50
N VAL A 85 -17.35 -14.43 2.35
CA VAL A 85 -18.43 -13.79 1.60
C VAL A 85 -19.47 -14.85 1.23
N GLU A 86 -19.07 -16.02 0.76
CA GLU A 86 -19.89 -17.20 0.39
C GLU A 86 -20.56 -17.82 1.61
N GLN A 87 -19.91 -17.96 2.77
CA GLN A 87 -20.53 -18.44 4.01
C GLN A 87 -21.54 -17.47 4.62
N LEU A 88 -21.26 -16.15 4.53
CA LEU A 88 -22.21 -15.11 4.93
C LEU A 88 -23.41 -15.04 3.97
N ILE A 89 -23.15 -15.35 2.69
CA ILE A 89 -24.13 -15.48 1.62
C ILE A 89 -24.97 -16.77 1.78
N ASP A 90 -24.37 -17.90 2.14
CA ASP A 90 -25.02 -19.19 2.40
C ASP A 90 -25.89 -19.14 3.66
N GLN A 91 -25.48 -18.36 4.66
CA GLN A 91 -26.32 -18.08 5.84
C GLN A 91 -27.56 -17.24 5.53
N LYS A 92 -27.55 -16.46 4.43
CA LYS A 92 -28.66 -15.56 4.04
C LYS A 92 -29.49 -16.04 2.84
N THR A 93 -29.15 -17.18 2.22
CA THR A 93 -29.84 -17.88 1.10
C THR A 93 -30.61 -17.02 0.08
N SER A 94 -30.07 -16.95 -1.15
CA SER A 94 -30.85 -16.63 -2.36
C SER A 94 -30.08 -17.10 -3.59
N ASP A 95 -30.74 -17.70 -4.58
CA ASP A 95 -30.22 -18.16 -5.88
C ASP A 95 -29.22 -17.21 -6.58
N GLN A 96 -29.22 -15.92 -6.21
CA GLN A 96 -28.34 -14.89 -6.75
C GLN A 96 -26.88 -15.01 -6.28
N ALA A 97 -26.67 -15.54 -5.09
CA ALA A 97 -25.38 -15.92 -4.53
C ALA A 97 -24.63 -16.96 -5.34
N SER A 98 -25.31 -18.08 -5.60
CA SER A 98 -24.81 -19.15 -6.43
C SER A 98 -24.64 -18.67 -7.87
N LYS A 99 -25.48 -17.74 -8.36
CA LYS A 99 -25.26 -17.08 -9.66
C LYS A 99 -24.05 -16.16 -9.67
N PHE A 100 -23.66 -15.53 -8.56
CA PHE A 100 -22.42 -14.73 -8.45
C PHE A 100 -21.17 -15.62 -8.46
N VAL A 101 -21.17 -16.72 -7.70
CA VAL A 101 -20.09 -17.72 -7.75
C VAL A 101 -20.02 -18.37 -9.13
N LEU A 102 -21.16 -18.75 -9.71
CA LEU A 102 -21.24 -19.26 -11.09
C LEU A 102 -20.87 -18.20 -12.13
N MET A 103 -21.10 -16.90 -11.87
CA MET A 103 -20.69 -15.79 -12.73
C MET A 103 -19.18 -15.55 -12.64
N LEU A 104 -18.56 -15.56 -11.46
CA LEU A 104 -17.11 -15.48 -11.33
C LEU A 104 -16.43 -16.68 -12.00
N GLN A 105 -17.01 -17.87 -11.83
CA GLN A 105 -16.55 -19.10 -12.49
C GLN A 105 -16.77 -19.04 -14.01
N SER A 106 -17.91 -18.53 -14.51
CA SER A 106 -18.20 -18.39 -15.95
C SER A 106 -17.42 -17.25 -16.59
N PHE A 107 -17.22 -16.14 -15.90
CA PHE A 107 -16.41 -15.01 -16.36
C PHE A 107 -14.96 -15.43 -16.57
N THR A 108 -14.47 -16.34 -15.72
CA THR A 108 -13.13 -16.93 -15.83
C THR A 108 -13.07 -18.00 -16.93
N SER A 109 -14.09 -18.86 -17.05
CA SER A 109 -14.11 -19.91 -18.09
C SER A 109 -14.36 -19.39 -19.51
N ASP A 110 -15.16 -18.34 -19.65
CA ASP A 110 -15.59 -17.84 -20.96
C ASP A 110 -14.53 -16.90 -21.57
N MET A 111 -13.76 -16.18 -20.74
CA MET A 111 -12.55 -15.42 -21.16
C MET A 111 -11.46 -16.31 -21.78
N GLU A 112 -11.37 -17.59 -21.40
CA GLU A 112 -10.45 -18.55 -22.03
C GLU A 112 -10.88 -18.97 -23.45
N SER A 113 -12.15 -18.76 -23.81
CA SER A 113 -12.71 -19.14 -25.11
C SER A 113 -12.89 -17.97 -26.09
N MET A 114 -12.80 -16.73 -25.62
CA MET A 114 -13.07 -15.54 -26.43
C MET A 114 -11.84 -15.11 -27.23
N SER A 115 -11.71 -15.70 -28.42
CA SER A 115 -10.87 -15.15 -29.49
C SER A 115 -11.73 -14.41 -30.51
N GLY A 116 -11.45 -13.12 -30.70
CA GLY A 116 -11.60 -12.38 -31.96
C GLY A 116 -12.99 -12.00 -32.48
N GLU A 117 -14.08 -12.68 -32.12
CA GLU A 117 -15.41 -12.34 -32.62
C GLU A 117 -16.43 -12.24 -31.47
N MET A 118 -17.23 -11.17 -31.46
CA MET A 118 -18.37 -10.91 -30.58
C MET A 118 -18.14 -10.08 -29.31
N ILE A 119 -17.73 -8.81 -29.44
CA ILE A 119 -18.31 -7.76 -28.59
C ILE A 119 -18.56 -6.51 -29.45
N GLY A 120 -19.63 -6.55 -30.25
CA GLY A 120 -20.25 -5.32 -30.75
C GLY A 120 -21.18 -4.78 -29.66
N GLU A 121 -21.30 -3.45 -29.55
CA GLU A 121 -22.10 -2.69 -28.56
C GLU A 121 -23.61 -3.02 -28.49
N ASN A 122 -24.06 -4.10 -29.16
CA ASN A 122 -25.46 -4.52 -29.28
C ASN A 122 -25.63 -6.04 -29.09
N SER A 123 -24.79 -6.66 -28.26
CA SER A 123 -24.96 -8.07 -27.91
C SER A 123 -25.85 -8.20 -26.66
N THR A 124 -26.85 -9.08 -26.73
CA THR A 124 -27.72 -9.49 -25.62
C THR A 124 -26.94 -9.95 -24.39
N PHE A 125 -25.68 -10.38 -24.57
CA PHE A 125 -24.76 -10.72 -23.48
C PHE A 125 -24.37 -9.50 -22.65
N GLY A 126 -24.03 -8.37 -23.30
CA GLY A 126 -23.69 -7.13 -22.60
C GLY A 126 -24.87 -6.55 -21.82
N GLU A 127 -26.09 -6.66 -22.32
CA GLU A 127 -27.31 -6.24 -21.60
C GLU A 127 -27.64 -7.14 -20.41
N ASN A 128 -27.51 -8.47 -20.56
CA ASN A 128 -27.74 -9.42 -19.48
C ASN A 128 -26.68 -9.32 -18.37
N LEU A 129 -25.42 -9.08 -18.73
CA LEU A 129 -24.33 -8.84 -17.78
C LEU A 129 -24.58 -7.55 -16.98
N ARG A 130 -24.97 -6.46 -17.67
CA ARG A 130 -25.36 -5.18 -17.04
C ARG A 130 -26.53 -5.32 -16.08
N ALA A 131 -27.59 -6.04 -16.47
CA ALA A 131 -28.77 -6.24 -15.62
C ALA A 131 -28.47 -7.11 -14.38
N THR A 132 -27.67 -8.16 -14.55
CA THR A 132 -27.31 -9.07 -13.44
C THR A 132 -26.46 -8.36 -12.39
N ILE A 133 -25.63 -7.41 -12.82
CA ILE A 133 -24.73 -6.69 -11.92
C ILE A 133 -25.49 -5.47 -11.31
N ALA A 134 -26.47 -4.87 -12.01
CA ALA A 134 -27.39 -3.84 -11.48
C ALA A 134 -28.23 -4.33 -10.29
N ASP A 135 -28.76 -5.55 -10.39
CA ASP A 135 -29.53 -6.15 -9.30
C ASP A 135 -28.64 -6.51 -8.09
N PHE A 136 -27.37 -6.88 -8.33
CA PHE A 136 -26.38 -7.20 -7.28
C PHE A 136 -26.08 -6.01 -6.35
N TYR A 137 -25.94 -4.78 -6.88
CA TYR A 137 -25.55 -3.63 -6.07
C TYR A 137 -26.68 -3.06 -5.19
N LEU A 138 -27.92 -3.08 -5.68
CA LEU A 138 -29.07 -2.57 -4.93
C LEU A 138 -29.35 -3.39 -3.65
N GLU A 139 -28.92 -4.65 -3.61
CA GLU A 139 -29.05 -5.54 -2.46
C GLU A 139 -27.76 -5.58 -1.59
N PHE A 140 -26.59 -5.35 -2.18
CA PHE A 140 -25.28 -5.47 -1.51
C PHE A 140 -24.76 -4.18 -0.85
N SER A 141 -25.17 -3.00 -1.32
CA SER A 141 -24.64 -1.70 -0.84
C SER A 141 -24.95 -1.40 0.63
N GLU A 142 -26.13 -1.80 1.13
CA GLU A 142 -26.50 -1.66 2.55
C GLU A 142 -25.73 -2.65 3.43
N ASP A 143 -25.46 -3.87 2.93
CA ASP A 143 -24.74 -4.91 3.66
C ASP A 143 -23.22 -4.62 3.72
N LEU A 144 -22.63 -4.05 2.66
CA LEU A 144 -21.20 -3.71 2.60
C LEU A 144 -20.81 -2.63 3.61
N GLN A 145 -21.70 -1.66 3.85
CA GLN A 145 -21.49 -0.63 4.86
C GLN A 145 -21.59 -1.21 6.28
N SER A 146 -22.48 -2.19 6.49
CA SER A 146 -22.58 -2.94 7.75
C SER A 146 -21.36 -3.85 7.99
N ILE A 147 -20.83 -4.46 6.92
CA ILE A 147 -19.61 -5.29 6.95
C ILE A 147 -18.41 -4.41 7.30
N LEU A 148 -18.22 -3.27 6.64
CA LEU A 148 -17.16 -2.30 6.95
C LEU A 148 -17.27 -1.77 8.39
N MET A 149 -18.48 -1.48 8.89
CA MET A 149 -18.69 -1.11 10.31
C MET A 149 -18.41 -2.26 11.28
N SER A 150 -18.66 -3.52 10.89
CA SER A 150 -18.35 -4.70 11.68
C SER A 150 -16.85 -5.04 11.69
N LEU A 151 -16.14 -4.77 10.58
CA LEU A 151 -14.70 -4.93 10.42
C LEU A 151 -13.93 -3.83 11.18
N ALA A 152 -14.46 -2.61 11.23
CA ALA A 152 -13.90 -1.52 12.03
C ALA A 152 -14.09 -1.71 13.54
N ASN A 153 -15.16 -2.41 13.97
CA ASN A 153 -15.46 -2.65 15.39
C ASN A 153 -14.93 -3.99 15.95
N LYS A 154 -14.55 -4.95 15.10
CA LYS A 154 -13.90 -6.19 15.54
C LYS A 154 -12.39 -5.96 15.60
N SER A 155 -11.86 -5.79 16.81
CA SER A 155 -10.42 -5.83 17.03
C SER A 155 -9.80 -7.14 16.47
N ASN A 156 -8.74 -6.96 15.69
CA ASN A 156 -7.57 -7.84 15.54
C ASN A 156 -7.72 -9.35 15.32
N SER A 157 -8.89 -9.89 14.97
CA SER A 157 -9.14 -11.34 15.10
C SER A 157 -9.72 -12.08 13.89
N HIS A 158 -9.99 -11.45 12.75
CA HIS A 158 -10.51 -12.17 11.56
C HIS A 158 -9.59 -12.15 10.33
N TRP A 159 -8.76 -11.13 10.15
CA TRP A 159 -7.67 -11.15 9.15
C TRP A 159 -6.54 -12.11 9.55
N ALA A 160 -6.53 -12.54 10.81
CA ALA A 160 -5.52 -13.46 11.36
C ALA A 160 -5.58 -14.88 10.77
N ASN A 161 -6.60 -15.21 9.98
CA ASN A 161 -6.78 -16.54 9.38
C ASN A 161 -6.62 -16.56 7.85
N ASP A 162 -6.48 -15.40 7.20
CA ASP A 162 -6.08 -15.34 5.79
C ASP A 162 -4.55 -15.44 5.77
N GLU A 163 -4.04 -16.63 5.42
CA GLU A 163 -2.59 -16.91 5.46
C GLU A 163 -1.83 -15.97 4.52
N ASP A 164 -2.43 -15.59 3.39
CA ASP A 164 -1.81 -14.74 2.39
C ASP A 164 -1.71 -13.29 2.85
N LEU A 165 -2.81 -12.69 3.33
CA LEU A 165 -2.81 -11.34 3.87
C LEU A 165 -1.90 -11.22 5.10
N TYR A 166 -1.92 -12.22 5.99
CA TYR A 166 -1.03 -12.25 7.16
C TYR A 166 0.44 -12.37 6.77
N SER A 167 0.74 -13.18 5.75
CA SER A 167 2.09 -13.32 5.18
C SER A 167 2.56 -11.98 4.61
N MET A 168 1.76 -11.35 3.74
CA MET A 168 2.06 -10.02 3.18
C MET A 168 2.32 -8.98 4.27
N LEU A 169 1.45 -8.92 5.29
CA LEU A 169 1.60 -8.01 6.43
C LEU A 169 2.91 -8.26 7.17
N THR A 170 3.24 -9.52 7.44
CA THR A 170 4.47 -9.90 8.16
C THR A 170 5.72 -9.50 7.37
N PHE A 171 5.73 -9.74 6.05
CA PHE A 171 6.83 -9.34 5.18
C PHE A 171 7.01 -7.82 5.14
N LEU A 172 5.92 -7.08 4.92
CA LEU A 172 5.95 -5.62 4.88
C LEU A 172 6.37 -5.03 6.23
N LYS A 173 5.86 -5.57 7.34
CA LYS A 173 6.23 -5.10 8.67
C LYS A 173 7.71 -5.34 8.94
N ASN A 174 8.27 -6.47 8.53
CA ASN A 174 9.71 -6.73 8.66
C ASN A 174 10.54 -5.77 7.79
N ASP A 175 10.13 -5.53 6.54
CA ASP A 175 10.85 -4.59 5.66
C ASP A 175 10.83 -3.16 6.21
N ILE A 176 9.71 -2.73 6.79
CA ILE A 176 9.59 -1.43 7.46
C ILE A 176 10.42 -1.38 8.74
N ASP A 177 10.20 -2.32 9.67
CA ASP A 177 10.74 -2.23 11.03
C ASP A 177 12.21 -2.61 11.15
N SER A 178 12.63 -3.61 10.39
CA SER A 178 13.96 -4.18 10.51
C SER A 178 14.91 -3.56 9.49
N GLU A 179 14.41 -3.26 8.29
CA GLU A 179 15.23 -2.86 7.15
C GLU A 179 15.03 -1.39 6.72
N CYS A 180 14.02 -0.72 7.30
CA CYS A 180 13.68 0.68 7.06
C CYS A 180 13.35 1.01 5.59
N TYR A 181 12.61 0.12 4.92
CA TYR A 181 12.06 0.39 3.59
C TYR A 181 10.85 1.32 3.65
N LYS A 182 10.78 2.24 2.68
CA LYS A 182 9.52 2.84 2.23
C LYS A 182 8.77 1.82 1.37
N VAL A 183 7.45 1.89 1.27
CA VAL A 183 6.64 0.88 0.57
C VAL A 183 5.80 1.52 -0.54
N LEU A 184 5.93 1.01 -1.77
CA LEU A 184 5.05 1.30 -2.89
C LEU A 184 4.29 0.03 -3.26
N LEU A 185 2.96 0.05 -3.08
CA LEU A 185 2.07 -1.03 -3.49
C LEU A 185 1.54 -0.79 -4.90
N LEU A 186 1.54 -1.84 -5.71
CA LEU A 186 1.07 -1.85 -7.10
C LEU A 186 -0.02 -2.92 -7.27
N PRO A 187 -1.20 -2.77 -6.63
CA PRO A 187 -2.30 -3.70 -6.79
C PRO A 187 -2.96 -3.58 -8.17
N HIS A 188 -3.39 -4.73 -8.71
CA HIS A 188 -4.20 -4.79 -9.93
C HIS A 188 -5.58 -5.38 -9.66
N SER A 189 -6.62 -4.83 -10.30
CA SER A 189 -7.99 -5.33 -10.24
C SER A 189 -8.43 -5.49 -8.78
N GLN A 190 -8.88 -6.67 -8.37
CA GLN A 190 -9.33 -6.93 -7.02
C GLN A 190 -8.23 -6.97 -5.95
N GLY A 191 -6.96 -7.06 -6.33
CA GLY A 191 -5.82 -6.91 -5.41
C GLY A 191 -5.82 -5.56 -4.68
N ASN A 192 -6.56 -4.57 -5.20
CA ASN A 192 -6.77 -3.28 -4.56
C ASN A 192 -7.47 -3.38 -3.19
N PHE A 193 -8.33 -4.38 -2.98
CA PHE A 193 -8.93 -4.60 -1.65
C PHE A 193 -7.89 -5.09 -0.63
N TYR A 194 -7.00 -6.00 -1.03
CA TYR A 194 -5.89 -6.47 -0.18
C TYR A 194 -4.94 -5.33 0.14
N ALA A 195 -4.58 -4.49 -0.84
CA ALA A 195 -3.73 -3.33 -0.61
C ALA A 195 -4.35 -2.35 0.42
N ASN A 196 -5.65 -2.08 0.30
CA ASN A 196 -6.37 -1.24 1.27
C ASN A 196 -6.40 -1.85 2.67
N ALA A 197 -6.61 -3.17 2.77
CA ALA A 197 -6.58 -3.89 4.05
C ALA A 197 -5.18 -3.86 4.69
N LEU A 198 -4.12 -4.06 3.90
CA LEU A 198 -2.72 -3.96 4.34
C LEU A 198 -2.41 -2.55 4.86
N TYR A 199 -2.87 -1.52 4.15
CA TYR A 199 -2.67 -0.14 4.55
C TYR A 199 -3.18 0.12 5.97
N GLN A 200 -4.38 -0.37 6.29
CA GLN A 200 -4.97 -0.27 7.62
C GLN A 200 -4.28 -1.17 8.65
N ALA A 201 -3.90 -2.40 8.27
CA ALA A 201 -3.28 -3.37 9.16
C ALA A 201 -1.83 -2.99 9.56
N LEU A 202 -1.16 -2.19 8.72
CA LEU A 202 0.16 -1.65 9.02
C LEU A 202 0.11 -0.46 9.99
N TYR A 203 -1.08 0.08 10.31
CA TYR A 203 -1.22 1.13 11.31
C TYR A 203 -0.83 0.62 12.70
N GLY A 204 0.10 1.33 13.35
CA GLY A 204 0.63 0.93 14.63
C GLY A 204 2.06 1.42 14.84
N LEU A 205 2.60 1.08 16.01
CA LEU A 205 3.97 1.43 16.34
C LEU A 205 4.95 0.58 15.51
N SER A 206 5.90 1.27 14.89
CA SER A 206 7.12 0.68 14.35
C SER A 206 8.07 0.23 15.47
N SER A 207 9.07 -0.55 15.11
CA SER A 207 10.13 -1.00 16.02
C SER A 207 10.85 0.14 16.76
N ASN A 208 10.97 1.31 16.12
CA ASN A 208 11.56 2.52 16.69
C ASN A 208 10.56 3.40 17.48
N GLY A 209 9.32 2.95 17.68
CA GLY A 209 8.35 3.56 18.58
C GLY A 209 7.58 4.75 18.00
N TYR A 210 7.58 4.91 16.68
CA TYR A 210 6.79 5.90 15.95
C TYR A 210 5.55 5.24 15.34
N ASN A 211 4.46 5.98 15.18
CA ASN A 211 3.33 5.44 14.44
C ASN A 211 3.62 5.52 12.95
N ILE A 212 3.48 4.40 12.23
CA ILE A 212 3.67 4.36 10.77
C ILE A 212 2.74 5.36 10.07
N SER A 213 1.53 5.55 10.60
CA SER A 213 0.52 6.47 10.04
C SER A 213 0.87 7.95 10.16
N ASP A 214 1.93 8.31 10.89
CA ASP A 214 2.34 9.71 11.06
C ASP A 214 3.25 10.17 9.90
N PHE A 215 3.68 9.24 9.03
CA PHE A 215 4.61 9.48 7.94
C PHE A 215 4.02 8.98 6.62
N LYS A 216 4.42 9.62 5.52
CA LYS A 216 4.14 9.17 4.15
C LYS A 216 4.98 7.91 3.80
N LEU A 217 4.91 6.85 4.60
CA LEU A 217 5.82 5.70 4.47
C LEU A 217 5.35 4.68 3.42
N ILE A 218 4.04 4.57 3.23
CA ILE A 218 3.40 3.59 2.36
C ILE A 218 2.63 4.38 1.30
N GLY A 219 2.80 4.04 0.03
CA GLY A 219 2.05 4.61 -1.10
C GLY A 219 1.44 3.51 -1.96
N GLN A 220 0.48 3.87 -2.79
CA GLN A 220 -0.29 2.92 -3.59
C GLN A 220 -0.60 3.46 -4.99
N LEU A 221 -0.13 2.75 -6.02
CA LEU A 221 -0.57 2.94 -7.41
C LEU A 221 -1.54 1.82 -7.79
N SER A 222 -2.82 2.16 -7.80
CA SER A 222 -3.94 1.27 -8.05
C SER A 222 -4.24 1.12 -9.53
N LEU A 223 -4.07 -0.08 -10.08
CA LEU A 223 -4.33 -0.39 -11.49
C LEU A 223 -5.69 -1.07 -11.64
N GLY A 224 -6.59 -0.51 -12.44
CA GLY A 224 -7.92 -1.09 -12.72
C GLY A 224 -8.75 -1.28 -11.44
N ALA A 225 -8.75 -0.30 -10.54
CA ALA A 225 -9.30 -0.48 -9.21
C ALA A 225 -10.84 -0.47 -9.19
N PRO A 226 -11.48 -1.53 -8.65
CA PRO A 226 -12.94 -1.62 -8.50
C PRO A 226 -13.49 -0.77 -7.33
N THR A 227 -12.70 0.18 -6.82
CA THR A 227 -13.01 1.01 -5.65
C THR A 227 -12.46 2.41 -5.87
N SER A 228 -13.21 3.42 -5.42
CA SER A 228 -12.76 4.82 -5.36
C SER A 228 -12.03 5.15 -4.05
N ALA A 229 -12.13 4.29 -3.03
CA ALA A 229 -11.35 4.40 -1.81
C ALA A 229 -10.05 3.61 -1.96
N ILE A 230 -8.91 4.31 -2.04
CA ILE A 230 -7.56 3.74 -2.04
C ILE A 230 -6.75 4.30 -0.86
N GLY A 231 -5.72 3.59 -0.40
CA GLY A 231 -4.89 4.06 0.72
C GLY A 231 -5.57 3.99 2.09
N GLY A 232 -6.64 3.20 2.24
CA GLY A 232 -7.27 2.91 3.53
C GLY A 232 -8.18 4.02 4.10
N GLY A 233 -8.25 5.22 3.49
CA GLY A 233 -9.28 6.26 3.72
C GLY A 233 -9.40 6.80 5.15
N LEU A 234 -8.37 6.64 5.98
CA LEU A 234 -8.42 6.88 7.42
C LEU A 234 -7.13 7.50 8.00
N THR A 235 -6.14 7.93 7.20
CA THR A 235 -4.95 8.54 7.79
C THR A 235 -5.26 9.96 8.28
N PRO A 236 -4.62 10.43 9.36
CA PRO A 236 -4.64 11.82 9.75
C PRO A 236 -3.76 12.73 8.86
N ILE A 237 -3.07 12.17 7.84
CA ILE A 237 -2.21 12.92 6.93
C ILE A 237 -3.08 13.60 5.88
N LYS A 238 -3.01 14.94 5.83
CA LYS A 238 -3.88 15.78 4.96
C LYS A 238 -3.58 15.71 3.46
N ASP A 239 -2.64 14.86 3.03
CA ASP A 239 -2.07 14.87 1.67
C ASP A 239 -1.86 13.43 1.14
N GLU A 240 -2.80 12.52 1.44
CA GLU A 240 -2.83 11.16 0.89
C GLU A 240 -2.82 11.15 -0.66
N ASP A 241 -3.35 12.19 -1.29
CA ASP A 241 -3.40 12.36 -2.75
C ASP A 241 -2.00 12.46 -3.39
N SER A 242 -0.95 12.76 -2.61
CA SER A 242 0.43 12.81 -3.13
C SER A 242 1.07 11.43 -3.24
N ILE A 243 0.61 10.46 -2.43
CA ILE A 243 1.17 9.11 -2.30
C ILE A 243 0.23 7.99 -2.76
N THR A 244 -0.96 8.34 -3.23
CA THR A 244 -1.94 7.40 -3.77
C THR A 244 -2.42 7.84 -5.15
N ALA A 245 -2.65 6.90 -6.05
CA ALA A 245 -3.22 7.20 -7.36
C ALA A 245 -3.96 5.99 -7.94
N ILE A 246 -5.01 6.26 -8.74
CA ILE A 246 -5.70 5.26 -9.54
C ILE A 246 -5.35 5.49 -11.01
N LEU A 247 -5.02 4.40 -11.71
CA LEU A 247 -4.90 4.37 -13.15
C LEU A 247 -5.88 3.33 -13.70
N SER A 248 -6.70 3.74 -14.65
CA SER A 248 -7.74 2.89 -15.23
C SER A 248 -7.94 3.21 -16.72
N HIS A 249 -8.49 2.27 -17.47
CA HIS A 249 -8.85 2.50 -18.86
C HIS A 249 -10.32 2.94 -18.96
N LYS A 250 -10.64 3.85 -19.89
CA LYS A 250 -12.02 4.33 -20.08
C LYS A 250 -12.97 3.23 -20.53
N ASP A 251 -12.53 2.39 -21.47
CA ASP A 251 -13.31 1.26 -21.98
C ASP A 251 -13.20 -0.01 -21.10
N ASP A 252 -12.64 0.09 -19.89
CA ASP A 252 -12.52 -1.05 -18.97
C ASP A 252 -13.91 -1.64 -18.69
N ILE A 253 -14.15 -2.86 -19.16
CA ILE A 253 -15.47 -3.48 -19.09
C ILE A 253 -15.88 -3.71 -17.64
N ILE A 254 -14.93 -4.09 -16.77
CA ILE A 254 -15.19 -4.33 -15.34
C ILE A 254 -15.59 -3.02 -14.68
N LEU A 255 -14.80 -1.96 -14.89
CA LEU A 255 -15.08 -0.69 -14.23
C LEU A 255 -16.32 0.01 -14.79
N ASN A 256 -16.57 -0.07 -16.10
CA ASN A 256 -17.79 0.45 -16.70
C ASN A 256 -19.03 -0.28 -16.21
N LEU A 257 -18.92 -1.58 -16.03
CA LEU A 257 -19.97 -2.40 -15.44
C LEU A 257 -20.25 -1.97 -14.01
N MET A 258 -19.22 -1.86 -13.17
CA MET A 258 -19.32 -1.36 -11.80
C MET A 258 -19.87 0.08 -11.72
N SER A 259 -19.41 0.96 -12.60
CA SER A 259 -19.91 2.34 -12.71
C SER A 259 -21.39 2.35 -13.09
N GLY A 260 -21.81 1.48 -14.01
CA GLY A 260 -23.20 1.32 -14.41
C GLY A 260 -24.13 0.91 -13.25
N LEU A 261 -23.56 0.37 -12.17
CA LEU A 261 -24.30 0.02 -10.95
C LEU A 261 -24.39 1.16 -9.95
N GLY A 262 -23.60 2.22 -10.13
CA GLY A 262 -23.45 3.27 -9.11
C GLY A 262 -22.35 3.00 -8.08
N LEU A 263 -21.42 2.07 -8.32
CA LEU A 263 -20.31 1.75 -7.40
C LEU A 263 -19.14 2.74 -7.40
N SER A 264 -19.28 3.91 -8.03
CA SER A 264 -18.30 5.01 -8.06
C SER A 264 -16.89 4.63 -8.52
N VAL A 265 -16.58 4.94 -9.78
CA VAL A 265 -15.25 4.76 -10.38
C VAL A 265 -14.90 5.96 -11.26
N SER A 266 -14.06 6.87 -10.74
CA SER A 266 -13.13 7.72 -11.51
C SER A 266 -12.33 8.61 -10.53
N GLU A 267 -11.05 8.98 -10.73
CA GLU A 267 -10.30 9.28 -11.96
C GLU A 267 -8.80 8.91 -11.83
N GLN A 268 -8.25 8.16 -12.78
CA GLN A 268 -7.63 8.67 -14.02
C GLN A 268 -7.97 7.67 -15.11
N THR A 269 -8.77 8.09 -16.08
CA THR A 269 -9.14 7.26 -17.23
C THR A 269 -8.28 7.63 -18.42
N VAL A 270 -7.52 6.66 -18.92
CA VAL A 270 -6.83 6.84 -20.20
C VAL A 270 -7.80 6.43 -21.32
N ASP A 271 -7.91 7.30 -22.33
CA ASP A 271 -8.78 7.16 -23.51
C ASP A 271 -7.91 6.85 -24.73
N THR A 272 -7.10 5.79 -24.62
CA THR A 272 -6.17 5.36 -25.67
C THR A 272 -6.55 3.95 -26.10
N PRO A 273 -6.76 3.65 -27.40
CA PRO A 273 -7.15 2.32 -27.84
C PRO A 273 -6.19 1.22 -27.38
N THR A 274 -6.75 0.08 -26.98
CA THR A 274 -6.01 -1.13 -26.59
C THR A 274 -6.47 -2.32 -27.43
N SER A 275 -5.58 -3.28 -27.67
CA SER A 275 -5.93 -4.58 -28.26
C SER A 275 -6.55 -5.54 -27.25
N ASP A 276 -6.52 -5.19 -25.96
CA ASP A 276 -7.24 -5.89 -24.91
C ASP A 276 -8.75 -5.62 -25.02
N LEU A 277 -9.51 -6.66 -25.36
CA LEU A 277 -10.97 -6.55 -25.47
C LEU A 277 -11.65 -6.14 -24.17
N SER A 278 -11.07 -6.51 -23.02
CA SER A 278 -11.59 -6.14 -21.70
C SER A 278 -11.14 -4.76 -21.24
N ALA A 279 -10.08 -4.25 -21.86
CA ALA A 279 -9.31 -3.09 -21.40
C ALA A 279 -8.97 -3.12 -19.89
N HIS A 280 -8.77 -4.33 -19.33
CA HIS A 280 -8.59 -4.56 -17.89
C HIS A 280 -7.33 -5.37 -17.56
N GLY A 281 -6.82 -6.18 -18.50
CA GLY A 281 -5.66 -7.04 -18.30
C GLY A 281 -4.40 -6.24 -18.01
N LEU A 282 -3.62 -6.65 -16.98
CA LEU A 282 -2.43 -5.92 -16.54
C LEU A 282 -1.45 -5.67 -17.69
N ILE A 283 -1.00 -6.73 -18.36
CA ILE A 283 0.03 -6.63 -19.40
C ILE A 283 -0.53 -5.94 -20.65
N GLU A 284 -1.66 -6.41 -21.17
CA GLU A 284 -2.19 -5.93 -22.46
C GLU A 284 -2.68 -4.49 -22.39
N THR A 285 -3.23 -4.04 -21.26
CA THR A 285 -3.73 -2.67 -21.11
C THR A 285 -2.69 -1.73 -20.51
N PHE A 286 -2.07 -2.08 -19.37
CA PHE A 286 -1.23 -1.13 -18.64
C PHE A 286 0.25 -1.13 -19.07
N LEU A 287 0.73 -2.21 -19.69
CA LEU A 287 2.15 -2.35 -20.07
C LEU A 287 2.41 -2.34 -21.57
N ARG A 288 1.41 -2.64 -22.41
CA ARG A 288 1.58 -2.68 -23.87
C ARG A 288 1.08 -1.45 -24.61
N VAL A 289 0.27 -0.61 -23.95
CA VAL A 289 -0.17 0.67 -24.49
C VAL A 289 0.83 1.75 -24.05
N PRO A 290 1.66 2.32 -24.94
CA PRO A 290 2.77 3.19 -24.56
C PRO A 290 2.35 4.41 -23.72
N GLU A 291 1.19 4.99 -24.02
CA GLU A 291 0.66 6.14 -23.30
C GLU A 291 0.25 5.78 -21.86
N ILE A 292 -0.34 4.59 -21.66
CA ILE A 292 -0.75 4.11 -20.33
C ILE A 292 0.48 3.70 -19.53
N GLU A 293 1.41 3.01 -20.17
CA GLU A 293 2.68 2.60 -19.55
C GLU A 293 3.47 3.84 -19.09
N ALA A 294 3.61 4.86 -19.94
CA ALA A 294 4.27 6.11 -19.58
C ALA A 294 3.59 6.82 -18.40
N ARG A 295 2.25 6.81 -18.35
CA ARG A 295 1.49 7.37 -17.23
C ARG A 295 1.71 6.58 -15.94
N MET A 296 1.75 5.25 -16.04
CA MET A 296 2.06 4.37 -14.92
C MET A 296 3.47 4.66 -14.38
N HIS A 297 4.47 4.82 -15.26
CA HIS A 297 5.84 5.19 -14.89
C HIS A 297 5.90 6.53 -14.16
N GLU A 298 5.30 7.57 -14.75
CA GLU A 298 5.24 8.92 -14.16
C GLU A 298 4.62 8.87 -12.76
N THR A 299 3.52 8.13 -12.62
CA THR A 299 2.76 8.06 -11.37
C THR A 299 3.49 7.25 -10.30
N ALA A 300 4.06 6.09 -10.66
CA ALA A 300 4.84 5.27 -9.74
C ALA A 300 6.05 6.05 -9.20
N LEU A 301 6.76 6.76 -10.08
CA LEU A 301 7.90 7.58 -9.70
C LEU A 301 7.50 8.78 -8.83
N LYS A 302 6.40 9.46 -9.17
CA LYS A 302 5.85 10.55 -8.35
C LYS A 302 5.57 10.06 -6.93
N ILE A 303 4.84 8.96 -6.78
CA ILE A 303 4.52 8.40 -5.46
C ILE A 303 5.80 8.05 -4.71
N ALA A 304 6.73 7.32 -5.34
CA ALA A 304 7.99 6.90 -4.70
C ALA A 304 8.82 8.08 -4.16
N ASN A 305 8.83 9.21 -4.87
CA ASN A 305 9.53 10.42 -4.47
C ASN A 305 8.83 11.21 -3.35
N GLU A 306 7.51 11.04 -3.22
CA GLU A 306 6.70 11.64 -2.15
C GLU A 306 6.75 10.83 -0.85
N LEU A 307 7.23 9.58 -0.90
CA LEU A 307 7.37 8.76 0.29
C LEU A 307 8.49 9.25 1.20
N GLU A 308 8.21 9.28 2.49
CA GLU A 308 9.14 9.70 3.54
C GLU A 308 9.61 8.51 4.39
N PRO A 309 10.89 8.48 4.78
CA PRO A 309 11.41 7.46 5.67
C PRO A 309 10.93 7.71 7.11
N MET A 310 10.86 6.64 7.89
CA MET A 310 10.66 6.75 9.35
C MET A 310 11.78 7.58 9.99
N PRO A 311 11.49 8.26 11.12
CA PRO A 311 12.49 9.07 11.81
C PRO A 311 13.76 8.30 12.16
N LEU A 312 14.90 8.93 11.88
CA LEU A 312 16.22 8.33 12.05
C LEU A 312 17.06 9.14 13.05
N TYR A 313 17.67 8.46 14.04
CA TYR A 313 18.60 9.08 14.98
C TYR A 313 19.94 8.34 14.95
N GLN A 314 20.80 8.74 14.02
CA GLN A 314 22.09 8.07 13.77
C GLN A 314 23.09 8.32 14.90
N TYR A 315 23.02 9.46 15.58
CA TYR A 315 23.96 9.79 16.64
C TYR A 315 23.33 10.59 17.79
N SER A 316 23.81 10.29 19.00
CA SER A 316 23.55 11.07 20.19
C SER A 316 24.48 12.29 20.22
N VAL A 317 23.92 13.45 20.57
CA VAL A 317 24.68 14.68 20.73
C VAL A 317 24.93 14.90 22.21
N ALA A 318 26.19 14.94 22.62
CA ALA A 318 26.56 15.32 23.99
C ALA A 318 26.46 16.85 24.17
N SER A 319 25.24 17.41 24.11
CA SER A 319 24.99 18.84 24.26
C SER A 319 23.74 19.09 25.11
N SER A 320 23.72 20.21 25.84
CA SER A 320 22.53 20.70 26.52
C SER A 320 21.44 21.19 25.55
N ALA A 321 21.78 21.38 24.27
CA ALA A 321 20.89 21.95 23.26
C ALA A 321 20.26 20.90 22.33
N MET A 322 20.77 19.66 22.29
CA MET A 322 20.30 18.62 21.36
C MET A 322 20.62 17.26 21.96
N GLN A 323 19.68 16.33 21.92
CA GLN A 323 19.84 14.98 22.45
C GLN A 323 20.30 14.00 21.36
N SER A 324 19.67 14.03 20.20
CA SER A 324 20.08 13.20 19.06
C SER A 324 19.68 13.86 17.74
N ALA A 325 20.38 13.48 16.67
CA ALA A 325 20.03 13.86 15.32
C ALA A 325 20.32 12.72 14.35
N GLY A 326 19.67 12.74 13.20
CA GLY A 326 19.96 11.88 12.07
C GLY A 326 19.56 12.54 10.77
N HIS A 327 20.29 12.23 9.71
CA HIS A 327 20.05 12.82 8.40
C HIS A 327 19.94 11.72 7.36
N ASN A 328 19.05 11.97 6.41
CA ASN A 328 18.88 11.18 5.21
C ASN A 328 19.32 12.01 4.01
N ASP A 329 20.36 11.54 3.32
CA ASP A 329 20.91 12.24 2.15
C ASP A 329 19.98 12.17 0.94
N PHE A 330 19.30 11.05 0.75
CA PHE A 330 18.43 10.84 -0.41
C PHE A 330 17.20 11.76 -0.37
N ASP A 331 16.52 11.84 0.77
CA ASP A 331 15.33 12.69 0.92
C ASP A 331 15.65 14.11 1.47
N GLU A 332 16.93 14.40 1.75
CA GLU A 332 17.40 15.62 2.40
C GLU A 332 16.64 16.00 3.69
N VAL A 333 16.23 15.00 4.48
CA VAL A 333 15.52 15.22 5.75
C VAL A 333 16.46 15.12 6.95
N LEU A 334 16.34 16.07 7.87
CA LEU A 334 17.07 16.12 9.14
C LEU A 334 16.09 15.98 10.31
N ASP A 335 16.20 14.87 11.03
CA ASP A 335 15.45 14.62 12.25
C ASP A 335 16.28 15.04 13.48
N ILE A 336 15.65 15.80 14.38
CA ILE A 336 16.29 16.32 15.60
C ILE A 336 15.42 16.01 16.80
N LYS A 337 16.04 15.51 17.86
CA LYS A 337 15.43 15.35 19.18
C LYS A 337 16.09 16.28 20.18
N PHE A 338 15.27 17.07 20.87
CA PHE A 338 15.73 17.96 21.93
C PHE A 338 15.67 17.27 23.30
N PRO A 339 16.48 17.71 24.29
CA PRO A 339 16.50 17.09 25.62
C PRO A 339 15.17 17.13 26.38
N ALA A 340 14.28 18.09 26.07
CA ALA A 340 12.94 18.16 26.64
C ALA A 340 11.93 17.20 25.98
N GLY A 341 12.36 16.46 24.94
CA GLY A 341 11.61 15.37 24.31
C GLY A 341 10.91 15.77 23.01
N GLU A 342 10.95 17.04 22.61
CA GLU A 342 10.39 17.50 21.35
C GLU A 342 11.21 16.99 20.17
N GLU A 343 10.50 16.56 19.12
CA GLU A 343 11.11 16.00 17.92
C GLU A 343 10.61 16.73 16.67
N TYR A 344 11.57 17.08 15.81
CA TYR A 344 11.36 17.91 14.63
C TYR A 344 12.00 17.26 13.41
N ARG A 345 11.32 17.38 12.27
CA ARG A 345 11.85 17.06 10.94
C ARG A 345 12.02 18.34 10.15
N TYR A 346 13.23 18.60 9.70
CA TYR A 346 13.56 19.69 8.78
C TYR A 346 13.74 19.12 7.37
N TYR A 347 13.16 19.79 6.37
CA TYR A 347 13.17 19.32 4.98
C TYR A 347 14.16 20.12 4.12
N ASN A 348 14.64 19.50 3.05
CA ASN A 348 15.59 20.07 2.09
C ASN A 348 16.87 20.56 2.77
N VAL A 349 17.34 19.86 3.80
CA VAL A 349 18.59 20.15 4.49
C VAL A 349 19.71 19.37 3.80
N PRO A 350 20.66 20.04 3.11
CA PRO A 350 21.72 19.33 2.40
C PRO A 350 22.64 18.57 3.36
N LEU A 351 23.20 17.44 2.91
CA LEU A 351 24.15 16.64 3.71
C LEU A 351 25.32 17.48 4.24
N SER A 352 25.84 18.40 3.44
CA SER A 352 26.94 19.29 3.85
C SER A 352 26.59 20.17 5.06
N VAL A 353 25.34 20.57 5.20
CA VAL A 353 24.84 21.35 6.35
C VAL A 353 24.75 20.49 7.60
N TYR A 354 24.27 19.25 7.45
CA TYR A 354 24.25 18.25 8.52
C TYR A 354 25.67 17.90 9.00
N GLU A 355 26.60 17.62 8.09
CA GLU A 355 27.99 17.30 8.43
C GLU A 355 28.69 18.48 9.13
N SER A 356 28.41 19.70 8.67
CA SER A 356 28.90 20.93 9.30
C SER A 356 28.32 21.11 10.71
N MET A 357 27.02 20.82 10.91
CA MET A 357 26.40 20.82 12.23
C MET A 357 27.05 19.79 13.16
N ARG A 358 27.27 18.57 12.67
CA ARG A 358 27.85 17.45 13.44
C ARG A 358 29.30 17.71 13.85
N SER A 359 30.06 18.42 13.02
CA SER A 359 31.47 18.75 13.27
C SER A 359 31.68 20.10 13.99
N ALA A 360 30.62 20.89 14.18
CA ALA A 360 30.70 22.20 14.79
C ALA A 360 31.17 22.14 16.26
N PRO A 361 32.00 23.11 16.72
CA PRO A 361 32.40 23.19 18.14
C PRO A 361 31.22 23.32 19.11
N SER A 362 30.10 23.88 18.63
CA SER A 362 28.82 23.93 19.36
C SER A 362 27.67 23.64 18.41
N VAL A 363 27.15 22.42 18.49
CA VAL A 363 26.02 21.94 17.68
C VAL A 363 24.80 22.87 17.82
N GLY A 364 24.47 23.27 19.05
CA GLY A 364 23.34 24.18 19.30
C GLY A 364 23.53 25.58 18.68
N ALA A 365 24.74 26.14 18.76
CA ALA A 365 25.02 27.44 18.13
C ALA A 365 24.94 27.36 16.60
N TYR A 366 25.44 26.28 16.00
CA TYR A 366 25.34 26.05 14.57
C TYR A 366 23.89 25.89 14.12
N PHE A 367 23.11 25.04 14.81
CA PHE A 367 21.70 24.81 14.51
C PHE A 367 20.87 26.10 14.56
N ASN A 368 21.04 26.90 15.62
CA ASN A 368 20.32 28.18 15.75
C ASN A 368 20.66 29.19 14.66
N LYS A 369 21.90 29.16 14.14
CA LYS A 369 22.38 30.12 13.14
C LYS A 369 22.04 29.71 11.70
N ASN A 370 22.08 28.42 11.38
CA ASN A 370 22.07 27.95 9.99
C ASN A 370 20.93 26.99 9.67
N ILE A 371 20.09 26.58 10.63
CA ILE A 371 19.03 25.57 10.39
C ILE A 371 17.67 26.05 10.90
N ARG A 372 17.59 26.45 12.18
CA ARG A 372 16.31 26.66 12.90
C ARG A 372 15.24 27.46 12.15
N ASN A 373 15.65 28.52 11.45
CA ASN A 373 14.73 29.43 10.77
C ASN A 373 14.90 29.42 9.23
N ASP A 374 15.82 28.61 8.72
CA ASP A 374 16.22 28.63 7.30
C ASP A 374 15.57 27.47 6.51
N TYR A 375 15.06 26.46 7.19
CA TYR A 375 14.40 25.30 6.57
C TYR A 375 12.98 25.14 7.08
N TYR A 376 12.09 24.69 6.19
CA TYR A 376 10.75 24.25 6.56
C TYR A 376 10.85 23.05 7.50
N TYR A 377 9.99 23.03 8.53
CA TYR A 377 9.97 21.95 9.49
C TYR A 377 8.57 21.61 9.95
N ILE A 378 8.41 20.37 10.39
CA ILE A 378 7.26 19.92 11.18
C ILE A 378 7.73 19.46 12.55
N ARG A 379 6.82 19.55 13.52
CA ARG A 379 6.98 18.92 14.83
C ARG A 379 6.06 17.70 14.87
N PHE A 380 6.63 16.53 15.14
CA PHE A 380 5.89 15.27 15.17
C PHE A 380 5.87 14.62 16.57
N LYS A 381 6.51 15.23 17.58
CA LYS A 381 6.37 14.87 19.00
C LYS A 381 6.57 16.06 19.94
#